data_AF-A0A6L8W6X1-F1
#
_entry.id   AF-A0A6L8W6X1-F1
#
_cell.length_a   1.000
_cell.length_b   1.000
_cell.length_c   1.000
_cell.angle_alpha   90.00
_cell.angle_beta   90.00
_cell.angle_gamma   90.00
#
_symmetry.space_group_name_H-M   'P 1'
#
loop_
_entity.id
_entity.type
_entity.pdbx_description
1 polymer ?
#
loop_
_entity_poly.entity_id
_entity_poly.type
_entity_poly.pdbx_seq_one_letter_code
_entity_poly.pdbx_strand_id
1 'polypeptide(L)'
;MKVGGPGRTSAASGSKGGKASQKSGAKFSVESDPVEASVAGGVSSSSPISSIDALVALQGVDDNLPKGNKKALAKGHDLLEKLESIRDGLLTGSLTADKLKQLQATLSGYNVADADPALQQVIKDIEVRAAVELAKFGY
;
A
#
# COMPACT_ATOMS: atom_id res chain seq x y z
N MET A 1 -25.68 -16.81 31.38
CA MET A 1 -26.29 -15.80 30.48
C MET A 1 -26.35 -16.37 29.08
N LYS A 2 -27.54 -16.53 28.48
CA LYS A 2 -27.74 -17.07 27.13
C LYS A 2 -28.29 -15.95 26.26
N VAL A 3 -27.59 -15.57 25.20
CA VAL A 3 -28.05 -14.55 24.25
C VAL A 3 -28.67 -15.26 23.04
N GLY A 4 -29.91 -14.90 22.70
CA GLY A 4 -30.65 -15.44 21.57
C GLY A 4 -30.36 -14.68 20.27
N GLY A 5 -30.31 -15.39 19.15
CA GLY A 5 -30.12 -14.81 17.81
C GLY A 5 -31.42 -14.21 17.25
N PRO A 6 -31.33 -13.24 16.31
CA PRO A 6 -32.49 -12.49 15.84
C PRO A 6 -33.45 -13.34 15.00
N GLY A 7 -34.74 -13.18 15.26
CA GLY A 7 -35.85 -13.93 14.67
C GLY A 7 -36.19 -13.54 13.22
N ARG A 8 -36.98 -14.39 12.59
CA ARG A 8 -37.39 -14.31 11.18
C ARG A 8 -38.65 -13.43 11.06
N THR A 9 -38.67 -12.52 10.09
CA THR A 9 -39.85 -11.68 9.80
C THR A 9 -40.79 -12.38 8.80
N SER A 10 -42.09 -12.25 9.05
CA SER A 10 -43.21 -12.85 8.32
C SER A 10 -43.54 -12.09 7.03
N ALA A 11 -44.02 -12.79 6.00
CA ALA A 11 -44.53 -12.22 4.76
C ALA A 11 -46.05 -11.98 4.84
N ALA A 12 -46.49 -10.82 4.36
CA ALA A 12 -47.89 -10.40 4.35
C ALA A 12 -48.66 -10.98 3.15
N SER A 13 -49.93 -11.30 3.42
CA SER A 13 -50.92 -11.93 2.52
C SER A 13 -51.49 -10.96 1.48
N GLY A 14 -51.84 -11.49 0.29
CA GLY A 14 -52.60 -10.78 -0.75
C GLY A 14 -53.56 -11.73 -1.49
N SER A 15 -54.71 -11.20 -1.91
CA SER A 15 -56.02 -11.86 -1.97
C SER A 15 -56.43 -12.46 -3.34
N LYS A 16 -57.46 -13.32 -3.25
CA LYS A 16 -58.19 -14.20 -4.18
C LYS A 16 -59.12 -13.50 -5.20
N GLY A 17 -59.36 -14.15 -6.35
CA GLY A 17 -60.51 -13.94 -7.27
C GLY A 17 -60.13 -14.20 -8.74
N GLY A 18 -60.88 -14.86 -9.64
CA GLY A 18 -62.23 -15.43 -9.67
C GLY A 18 -62.39 -16.28 -10.96
N LYS A 19 -63.46 -17.10 -11.04
CA LYS A 19 -63.73 -18.13 -12.05
C LYS A 19 -64.53 -17.64 -13.28
N ALA A 20 -64.53 -18.51 -14.33
CA ALA A 20 -65.54 -18.75 -15.39
C ALA A 20 -65.29 -18.02 -16.74
N SER A 21 -65.59 -18.52 -17.96
CA SER A 21 -66.18 -19.76 -18.48
C SER A 21 -65.87 -19.90 -20.00
N GLN A 22 -65.84 -21.14 -20.52
CA GLN A 22 -66.13 -21.65 -21.89
C GLN A 22 -65.73 -20.87 -23.16
N LYS A 23 -65.00 -21.53 -24.09
CA LYS A 23 -65.57 -22.23 -25.29
C LYS A 23 -64.47 -22.88 -26.17
N SER A 24 -64.68 -24.17 -26.45
CA SER A 24 -64.30 -24.97 -27.64
C SER A 24 -63.05 -24.62 -28.45
N GLY A 25 -62.08 -25.55 -28.45
CA GLY A 25 -61.02 -25.62 -29.45
C GLY A 25 -59.82 -26.43 -28.97
N ALA A 26 -59.92 -27.76 -28.95
CA ALA A 26 -58.73 -28.58 -28.81
C ALA A 26 -57.84 -28.36 -30.03
N LYS A 27 -56.58 -27.95 -29.86
CA LYS A 27 -55.36 -28.70 -30.20
C LYS A 27 -54.12 -27.92 -29.69
N PHE A 28 -53.22 -28.69 -29.06
CA PHE A 28 -51.89 -28.34 -28.54
C PHE A 28 -51.81 -28.18 -27.02
N SER A 29 -51.26 -29.19 -26.37
CA SER A 29 -50.85 -29.20 -24.95
C SER A 29 -49.33 -29.26 -24.95
N VAL A 30 -48.69 -28.22 -24.41
CA VAL A 30 -47.27 -28.24 -24.03
C VAL A 30 -47.22 -28.49 -22.54
N GLU A 31 -46.33 -29.42 -22.17
CA GLU A 31 -45.99 -29.77 -20.79
C GLU A 31 -45.77 -28.51 -19.96
N SER A 32 -46.36 -28.52 -18.77
CA SER A 32 -46.31 -27.39 -17.85
C SER A 32 -45.03 -27.49 -17.02
N ASP A 33 -43.95 -26.89 -17.50
CA ASP A 33 -42.90 -26.41 -16.59
C ASP A 33 -43.15 -24.93 -16.33
N PRO A 34 -43.23 -24.50 -15.06
CA PRO A 34 -43.65 -23.14 -14.72
C PRO A 34 -42.63 -22.12 -15.24
N VAL A 35 -43.10 -21.26 -16.13
CA VAL A 35 -42.47 -19.96 -16.40
C VAL A 35 -42.98 -18.99 -15.35
N GLU A 36 -42.08 -18.29 -14.65
CA GLU A 36 -42.23 -16.91 -14.14
C GLU A 36 -40.83 -16.49 -13.65
N ALA A 37 -40.16 -15.61 -14.40
CA ALA A 37 -40.20 -14.16 -14.25
C ALA A 37 -39.33 -13.66 -13.08
N SER A 38 -38.20 -13.06 -13.48
CA SER A 38 -37.37 -12.06 -12.80
C SER A 38 -37.59 -11.83 -11.30
N VAL A 39 -36.59 -12.23 -10.50
CA VAL A 39 -36.19 -11.54 -9.27
C VAL A 39 -34.79 -10.98 -9.45
N ALA A 40 -34.69 -9.66 -9.48
CA ALA A 40 -33.45 -8.97 -9.14
C ALA A 40 -33.15 -9.24 -7.66
N GLY A 41 -31.88 -9.57 -7.34
CA GLY A 41 -31.41 -9.61 -5.97
C GLY A 41 -30.68 -10.90 -5.60
N GLY A 42 -29.36 -10.87 -5.75
CA GLY A 42 -28.48 -11.93 -5.29
C GLY A 42 -27.01 -11.52 -5.38
N VAL A 43 -26.66 -10.35 -4.86
CA VAL A 43 -25.26 -10.04 -4.55
C VAL A 43 -24.88 -10.93 -3.37
N SER A 44 -24.14 -12.00 -3.65
CA SER A 44 -23.37 -12.72 -2.63
C SER A 44 -21.91 -12.63 -3.01
N SER A 45 -21.32 -11.59 -2.43
CA SER A 45 -19.93 -11.18 -2.46
C SER A 45 -18.92 -12.33 -2.44
N SER A 46 -18.20 -12.52 -3.55
CA SER A 46 -16.86 -13.08 -3.53
C SER A 46 -15.86 -11.98 -3.90
N SER A 47 -15.51 -11.13 -2.93
CA SER A 47 -14.32 -10.29 -3.01
C SER A 47 -13.95 -9.80 -1.61
N PRO A 48 -12.96 -10.46 -0.97
CA PRO A 48 -11.93 -9.68 -0.29
C PRO A 48 -10.51 -10.24 -0.45
N ILE A 49 -10.27 -11.26 -1.27
CA ILE A 49 -8.92 -11.84 -1.42
C ILE A 49 -7.98 -10.93 -2.22
N SER A 50 -8.47 -10.24 -3.26
CA SER A 50 -7.66 -9.26 -4.02
C SER A 50 -7.28 -8.03 -3.16
N SER A 51 -8.13 -7.66 -2.20
CA SER A 51 -7.90 -6.54 -1.29
C SER A 51 -6.81 -6.84 -0.25
N ILE A 52 -6.71 -8.10 0.20
CA ILE A 52 -5.68 -8.53 1.16
C ILE A 52 -4.32 -8.64 0.48
N ASP A 53 -4.26 -9.17 -0.74
CA ASP A 53 -3.00 -9.24 -1.50
C ASP A 53 -2.44 -7.84 -1.79
N ALA A 54 -3.31 -6.85 -2.04
CA ALA A 54 -2.92 -5.45 -2.16
C ALA A 54 -2.38 -4.84 -0.84
N LEU A 55 -2.91 -5.27 0.33
CA LEU A 55 -2.39 -4.84 1.64
C LEU A 55 -1.09 -5.54 2.02
N VAL A 56 -0.92 -6.82 1.67
CA VAL A 56 0.32 -7.58 1.87
C VAL A 56 1.43 -7.06 0.94
N ALA A 57 1.11 -6.76 -0.32
CA ALA A 57 2.04 -6.14 -1.24
C ALA A 57 2.51 -4.76 -0.74
N LEU A 58 1.63 -3.99 -0.08
CA LEU A 58 1.99 -2.72 0.55
C LEU A 58 2.89 -2.89 1.78
N GLN A 59 2.72 -3.98 2.55
CA GLN A 59 3.55 -4.28 3.73
C GLN A 59 4.91 -4.92 3.38
N GLY A 60 5.05 -5.51 2.18
CA GLY A 60 6.28 -6.18 1.75
C GLY A 60 7.32 -5.27 1.08
N VAL A 61 6.97 -4.04 0.68
CA VAL A 61 7.88 -3.17 -0.09
C VAL A 61 9.13 -2.77 0.71
N ASP A 62 9.02 -2.55 2.03
CA ASP A 62 10.17 -2.18 2.86
C ASP A 62 11.06 -3.37 3.23
N ASP A 63 10.50 -4.58 3.37
CA ASP A 63 11.27 -5.74 3.82
C ASP A 63 11.99 -6.52 2.71
N ASN A 64 11.60 -6.33 1.44
CA ASN A 64 12.22 -7.01 0.31
C ASN A 64 13.49 -6.34 -0.24
N LEU A 65 13.89 -5.17 0.27
CA LEU A 65 15.06 -4.49 -0.27
C LEU A 65 16.36 -5.23 0.13
N PRO A 66 17.28 -5.50 -0.83
CA PRO A 66 18.56 -6.14 -0.52
C PRO A 66 19.28 -5.41 0.62
N LYS A 67 19.89 -6.16 1.54
CA LYS A 67 20.60 -5.57 2.70
C LYS A 67 21.64 -4.52 2.28
N GLY A 68 22.29 -4.71 1.13
CA GLY A 68 23.22 -3.73 0.53
C GLY A 68 22.54 -2.40 0.21
N ASN A 69 21.36 -2.43 -0.42
CA ASN A 69 20.58 -1.24 -0.77
C ASN A 69 20.07 -0.52 0.47
N LYS A 70 19.60 -1.26 1.49
CA LYS A 70 19.17 -0.65 2.78
C LYS A 70 20.32 0.12 3.44
N LYS A 71 21.50 -0.48 3.49
CA LYS A 71 22.72 0.17 4.00
C LYS A 71 23.11 1.39 3.17
N ALA A 72 23.06 1.28 1.85
CA ALA A 72 23.40 2.39 0.97
C ALA A 72 22.45 3.59 1.13
N LEU A 73 21.15 3.33 1.21
CA LEU A 73 20.15 4.35 1.50
C LEU A 73 20.40 5.00 2.86
N ALA A 74 20.62 4.20 3.91
CA ALA A 74 20.91 4.74 5.24
C ALA A 74 22.13 5.67 5.24
N LYS A 75 23.25 5.24 4.62
CA LYS A 75 24.45 6.08 4.51
C LYS A 75 24.16 7.38 3.75
N GLY A 76 23.42 7.29 2.63
CA GLY A 76 23.06 8.46 1.83
C GLY A 76 22.22 9.46 2.60
N HIS A 77 21.18 8.99 3.29
CA HIS A 77 20.33 9.83 4.12
C HIS A 77 21.12 10.49 5.25
N ASP A 78 21.96 9.75 5.97
CA ASP A 78 22.80 10.30 7.03
C ASP A 78 23.74 11.41 6.52
N LEU A 79 24.34 11.22 5.34
CA LEU A 79 25.20 12.24 4.72
C LEU A 79 24.40 13.50 4.36
N LEU A 80 23.23 13.33 3.74
CA LEU A 80 22.36 14.44 3.34
C LEU A 80 21.85 15.24 4.54
N GLU A 81 21.40 14.56 5.60
CA GLU A 81 20.93 15.20 6.82
C GLU A 81 22.04 16.04 7.49
N LYS A 82 23.27 15.52 7.52
CA LYS A 82 24.42 16.27 8.07
C LYS A 82 24.78 17.48 7.22
N LEU A 83 24.70 17.35 5.89
CA LEU A 83 24.90 18.47 4.97
C LEU A 83 23.83 19.55 5.16
N GLU A 84 22.58 19.15 5.39
CA GLU A 84 21.47 20.07 5.71
C GLU A 84 21.69 20.76 7.05
N SER A 85 22.07 20.02 8.09
CA SER A 85 22.40 20.61 9.41
C SER A 85 23.57 21.61 9.36
N ILE A 86 24.55 21.39 8.46
CA ILE A 86 25.63 22.34 8.19
C ILE A 86 25.09 23.56 7.47
N ARG A 87 24.26 23.39 6.43
CA ARG A 87 23.61 24.49 5.72
C ARG A 87 22.83 25.37 6.68
N ASP A 88 21.99 24.79 7.52
CA ASP A 88 21.20 25.54 8.51
C ASP A 88 22.10 26.23 9.54
N GLY A 89 23.16 25.55 9.98
CA GLY A 89 24.19 26.14 10.83
C GLY A 89 24.86 27.36 10.20
N LEU A 90 25.13 27.33 8.90
CA LEU A 90 25.71 28.47 8.16
C LEU A 90 24.70 29.62 8.04
N LEU A 91 23.43 29.33 7.75
CA LEU A 91 22.38 30.34 7.62
C LEU A 91 22.07 31.04 8.95
N THR A 92 22.16 30.31 10.06
CA THR A 92 21.89 30.82 11.41
C THR A 92 23.14 31.33 12.14
N GLY A 93 24.34 31.13 11.58
CA GLY A 93 25.60 31.46 12.23
C GLY A 93 25.95 30.54 13.42
N SER A 94 25.35 29.35 13.50
CA SER A 94 25.51 28.38 14.60
C SER A 94 26.31 27.12 14.22
N LEU A 95 27.08 27.16 13.12
CA LEU A 95 27.89 26.02 12.70
C LEU A 95 29.02 25.72 13.71
N THR A 96 29.03 24.49 14.23
CA THR A 96 30.05 24.01 15.17
C THR A 96 31.02 23.02 14.51
N ALA A 97 32.24 22.94 15.03
CA ALA A 97 33.25 21.96 14.59
C ALA A 97 32.78 20.51 14.76
N ASP A 98 31.95 20.23 15.76
CA ASP A 98 31.44 18.89 16.01
C ASP A 98 30.51 18.39 14.89
N LYS A 99 29.72 19.29 14.27
CA LYS A 99 28.91 18.93 13.09
C LYS A 99 29.78 18.52 11.90
N LEU A 100 30.91 19.20 11.69
CA LEU A 100 31.88 18.85 10.64
C LEU A 100 32.53 17.49 10.92
N LYS A 101 32.96 17.24 12.17
CA LYS A 101 33.49 15.93 12.57
C LYS A 101 32.48 14.80 12.39
N GLN A 102 31.21 15.05 12.70
CA GLN A 102 30.14 14.09 12.50
C GLN A 102 29.92 13.74 11.03
N LEU A 103 30.05 14.72 10.12
CA LEU A 103 30.02 14.48 8.67
C LEU A 103 31.24 13.64 8.23
N GLN A 104 32.44 13.98 8.70
CA GLN A 104 33.67 13.24 8.40
C GLN A 104 33.59 11.77 8.87
N ALA A 105 33.02 11.53 10.06
CA ALA A 105 32.83 10.18 10.59
C ALA A 105 31.88 9.34 9.72
N THR A 106 30.78 9.93 9.24
CA THR A 106 29.84 9.24 8.33
C THR A 106 30.47 8.98 6.97
N LEU A 107 31.26 9.94 6.45
CA LEU A 107 31.98 9.78 5.19
C LEU A 107 32.97 8.60 5.25
N SER A 108 33.74 8.53 6.34
CA SER A 108 34.73 7.47 6.61
C SER A 108 34.10 6.15 7.08
N GLY A 109 32.78 6.08 7.13
CA GLY A 109 32.03 4.90 7.56
C GLY A 109 32.14 3.73 6.57
N TYR A 110 31.17 2.82 6.66
CA TYR A 110 31.17 1.62 5.83
C TYR A 110 31.01 1.91 4.34
N ASN A 111 31.57 1.03 3.51
CA ASN A 111 31.40 1.06 2.06
C ASN A 111 30.11 0.36 1.65
N VAL A 112 29.53 0.80 0.53
CA VAL A 112 28.25 0.32 0.00
C VAL A 112 28.43 -0.59 -1.22
N ALA A 113 29.55 -1.32 -1.27
CA ALA A 113 29.99 -2.13 -2.42
C ALA A 113 28.99 -3.25 -2.84
N ASP A 114 28.11 -3.67 -1.94
CA ASP A 114 27.11 -4.73 -2.18
C ASP A 114 25.74 -4.19 -2.65
N ALA A 115 25.61 -2.88 -2.84
CA ALA A 115 24.38 -2.24 -3.31
C ALA A 115 24.26 -2.23 -4.84
N ASP A 116 23.06 -1.92 -5.33
CA ASP A 116 22.80 -1.70 -6.74
C ASP A 116 23.75 -0.65 -7.34
N PRO A 117 24.36 -0.90 -8.53
CA PRO A 117 25.35 0.00 -9.12
C PRO A 117 24.86 1.43 -9.36
N ALA A 118 23.59 1.63 -9.71
CA ALA A 118 23.05 2.98 -9.93
C ALA A 118 22.93 3.73 -8.60
N LEU A 119 22.46 3.05 -7.54
CA LEU A 119 22.42 3.62 -6.20
C LEU A 119 23.83 3.94 -5.69
N GLN A 120 24.80 3.06 -5.89
CA GLN A 120 26.19 3.31 -5.51
C GLN A 120 26.75 4.58 -6.14
N GLN A 121 26.46 4.81 -7.42
CA GLN A 121 26.92 6.00 -8.11
C GLN A 121 26.35 7.28 -7.48
N VAL A 122 25.05 7.28 -7.16
CA VAL A 122 24.41 8.41 -6.47
C VAL A 122 25.02 8.65 -5.09
N ILE A 123 25.24 7.58 -4.30
CA ILE A 123 25.88 7.71 -2.98
C ILE A 123 27.30 8.27 -3.13
N LYS A 124 28.06 7.82 -4.13
CA LYS A 124 29.40 8.33 -4.40
C LYS A 124 29.40 9.82 -4.75
N ASP A 125 28.43 10.28 -5.53
CA ASP A 125 28.30 11.71 -5.85
C ASP A 125 28.01 12.54 -4.58
N ILE A 126 27.19 12.01 -3.67
CA ILE A 126 26.94 12.62 -2.35
C ILE A 126 28.21 12.65 -1.51
N GLU A 127 28.99 11.56 -1.48
CA GLU A 127 30.27 11.48 -0.75
C GLU A 127 31.29 12.49 -1.28
N VAL A 128 31.41 12.64 -2.60
CA VAL A 128 32.26 13.66 -3.23
C VAL A 128 31.83 15.05 -2.78
N ARG A 129 30.52 15.34 -2.77
CA ARG A 129 30.04 16.63 -2.30
C ARG A 129 30.38 16.85 -0.83
N ALA A 130 30.16 15.87 0.03
CA ALA A 130 30.49 15.95 1.45
C ALA A 130 32.00 16.18 1.69
N ALA A 131 32.86 15.48 0.95
CA ALA A 131 34.31 15.67 1.01
C ALA A 131 34.72 17.10 0.61
N VAL A 132 34.13 17.63 -0.47
CA VAL A 132 34.39 19.01 -0.89
C VAL A 132 33.91 20.02 0.15
N GLU A 133 32.73 19.81 0.75
CA GLU A 133 32.26 20.69 1.83
C GLU A 133 33.19 20.65 3.04
N LEU A 134 33.65 19.48 3.48
CA LEU A 134 34.63 19.37 4.57
C LEU A 134 35.94 20.11 4.24
N ALA A 135 36.45 19.94 3.02
CA ALA A 135 37.67 20.58 2.58
C ALA A 135 37.59 22.12 2.60
N LYS A 136 36.41 22.72 2.35
CA LYS A 136 36.22 24.18 2.48
C LYS A 136 36.45 24.70 3.90
N PHE A 137 36.28 23.84 4.90
CA PHE A 137 36.51 24.17 6.31
C PHE A 137 37.84 23.62 6.84
N GLY A 138 38.69 23.04 5.99
CA GLY A 138 39.98 22.47 6.37
C GLY A 138 39.90 21.11 7.06
N TYR A 139 38.82 20.35 6.82
CA TYR A 139 38.61 18.98 7.29
C TYR A 139 38.80 17.93 6.19
#